data_AF-A0A950FYZ5-F1
#
_entry.id   AF-A0A950FYZ5-F1
#
_cell.length_a   1.000
_cell.length_b   1.000
_cell.length_c   1.000
_cell.angle_alpha   90.00
_cell.angle_beta   90.00
_cell.angle_gamma   90.00
#
_symmetry.space_group_name_H-M   'P 1'
#
loop_
_entity.id
_entity.type
_entity.pdbx_description
1 polymer ?
#
loop_
_entity_poly.entity_id
_entity_poly.type
_entity_poly.pdbx_seq_one_letter_code
_entity_poly.pdbx_strand_id
1 'polypeptide(L)' 'MSEHDKNLFIEKHPDGYAILRGGVKEPLAVEATQEAAIEKARELDPNAAIHVERVRNVEGGGRDKWRRI' A
#
# COMPACT_ATOMS: atom_id res chain seq x y z
N MET A 1 -8.38 -4.66 -17.91
CA MET A 1 -7.83 -4.25 -16.60
C MET A 1 -9.01 -3.97 -15.68
N SER A 2 -9.16 -4.76 -14.63
CA SER A 2 -10.20 -4.52 -13.62
C SER A 2 -9.91 -3.23 -12.85
N GLU A 3 -10.90 -2.67 -12.16
CA GLU A 3 -10.70 -1.49 -11.31
C GLU A 3 -9.61 -1.72 -10.23
N HIS A 4 -9.38 -2.99 -9.86
CA HIS A 4 -8.36 -3.36 -8.88
C HIS A 4 -6.92 -3.29 -9.44
N ASP A 5 -6.75 -3.47 -10.75
CA ASP A 5 -5.43 -3.47 -11.40
C ASP A 5 -4.81 -2.06 -11.42
N LYS A 6 -5.62 -1.02 -11.20
CA LYS A 6 -5.21 0.40 -11.19
C LYS A 6 -4.77 0.89 -9.81
N ASN A 7 -5.00 0.11 -8.75
CA ASN A 7 -4.71 0.52 -7.39
C ASN A 7 -3.40 -0.07 -6.91
N LEU A 8 -2.71 0.67 -6.05
CA LEU A 8 -1.54 0.21 -5.31
C LEU A 8 -1.90 0.02 -3.84
N PHE A 9 -1.44 -1.08 -3.27
CA PHE A 9 -1.65 -1.47 -1.89
C PHE A 9 -0.31 -1.48 -1.17
N ILE A 10 -0.24 -0.82 -0.02
CA ILE A 10 0.95 -0.75 0.83
C ILE A 10 0.65 -1.55 2.09
N GLU A 11 1.32 -2.69 2.22
CA GLU A 11 1.07 -3.69 3.27
C GLU A 11 2.29 -3.88 4.16
N LYS A 12 2.07 -4.35 5.39
CA LYS A 12 3.15 -4.69 6.31
C LYS A 12 3.92 -5.90 5.79
N HIS A 13 5.23 -5.73 5.65
CA HIS A 13 6.16 -6.77 5.22
C HIS A 13 7.16 -7.09 6.35
N PRO A 14 7.72 -8.32 6.44
CA PRO A 14 8.79 -8.63 7.39
C PRO A 14 9.95 -7.62 7.36
N ASP A 15 10.34 -7.18 6.17
CA ASP A 15 11.46 -6.26 5.95
C ASP A 15 11.06 -4.77 5.88
N GLY A 16 9.79 -4.44 6.13
CA GLY A 16 9.31 -3.05 6.02
C GLY A 16 7.86 -2.97 5.55
N TYR A 17 7.65 -2.38 4.37
CA TYR A 17 6.35 -2.19 3.74
C TYR A 17 6.41 -2.52 2.24
N ALA A 18 5.57 -3.45 1.81
CA ALA A 18 5.52 -3.92 0.43
C ALA A 18 4.49 -3.13 -0.38
N ILE A 19 4.83 -2.82 -1.63
CA ILE A 19 3.93 -2.18 -2.60
C ILE A 19 3.41 -3.25 -3.55
N LEU A 20 2.11 -3.50 -3.53
CA LEU A 20 1.44 -4.53 -4.33
C LEU A 20 0.49 -3.89 -5.33
N ARG A 21 0.38 -4.47 -6.52
CA ARG A 21 -0.68 -4.15 -7.47
C ARG A 21 -1.86 -5.08 -7.20
N GLY A 22 -3.09 -4.55 -7.27
CA GLY A 22 -4.29 -5.34 -7.00
C GLY A 22 -4.32 -6.64 -7.82
N GLY A 23 -4.56 -7.77 -7.13
CA GLY A 23 -4.59 -9.10 -7.74
C GLY A 23 -3.22 -9.78 -7.93
N VAL A 24 -2.12 -9.12 -7.58
CA VAL A 24 -0.75 -9.66 -7.68
C VAL A 24 -0.18 -9.91 -6.29
N LYS A 25 0.50 -11.06 -6.11
CA LYS A 25 1.13 -11.44 -4.83
C LYS A 25 2.56 -10.95 -4.67
N GLU A 26 3.23 -10.66 -5.78
CA GLU A 26 4.62 -10.25 -5.81
C GLU A 26 4.73 -8.73 -5.60
N PRO A 27 5.51 -8.27 -4.60
CA PRO A 27 5.74 -6.85 -4.39
C PRO A 27 6.45 -6.21 -5.59
N LEU A 28 5.98 -5.04 -5.99
CA LEU A 28 6.68 -4.16 -6.94
C LEU A 28 7.95 -3.57 -6.31
N ALA A 29 7.90 -3.29 -5.01
CA ALA A 29 9.03 -2.85 -4.19
C ALA A 29 8.74 -3.09 -2.70
N VAL A 30 9.78 -3.04 -1.88
CA VAL A 30 9.68 -3.04 -0.42
C VAL A 30 10.53 -1.89 0.11
N GLU A 31 9.92 -1.05 0.95
CA GLU A 31 10.58 0.11 1.55
C GLU A 31 10.57 0.00 3.08
N ALA A 32 11.55 0.64 3.73
CA ALA A 32 11.73 0.54 5.19
C ALA A 32 10.59 1.19 5.99
N THR A 33 9.93 2.22 5.43
CA THR A 33 8.86 3.00 6.10
C THR A 33 7.61 3.12 5.22
N GLN A 34 6.45 3.35 5.83
CA GLN A 34 5.21 3.60 5.06
C GLN A 34 5.32 4.85 4.20
N GLU A 35 6.00 5.89 4.69
CA GLU A 35 6.22 7.14 3.94
C GLU A 35 7.05 6.90 2.68
N ALA A 36 8.19 6.22 2.80
CA ALA A 36 9.01 5.86 1.65
C ALA A 36 8.24 4.96 0.66
N ALA A 37 7.43 4.01 1.16
CA ALA A 37 6.56 3.20 0.30
C ALA A 37 5.51 4.03 -0.45
N ILE A 38 4.93 5.05 0.18
CA ILE A 38 3.95 5.96 -0.45
C ILE A 38 4.62 6.81 -1.52
N GLU A 39 5.79 7.39 -1.23
CA GLU A 39 6.57 8.16 -2.20
C GLU A 39 6.94 7.28 -3.39
N LYS A 40 7.44 6.07 -3.13
CA LYS A 40 7.77 5.12 -4.18
C LYS A 40 6.56 4.69 -5.01
N ALA A 41 5.41 4.48 -4.37
CA ALA A 41 4.17 4.16 -5.07
C ALA A 41 3.73 5.29 -6.03
N ARG A 42 3.90 6.56 -5.62
CA ARG A 42 3.62 7.72 -6.48
C ARG A 42 4.57 7.82 -7.68
N GLU A 43 5.83 7.40 -7.51
CA GLU A 43 6.78 7.31 -8.63
C GLU A 43 6.42 6.19 -9.61
N LEU A 44 6.03 5.02 -9.07
CA LEU A 44 5.70 3.83 -9.87
C LEU A 44 4.43 4.02 -10.69
N ASP A 45 3.41 4.65 -10.10
CA ASP A 45 2.15 4.94 -10.80
C ASP A 45 1.49 6.20 -10.21
N PRO A 46 1.73 7.38 -10.81
CA PRO A 46 1.23 8.65 -10.27
C PRO A 46 -0.30 8.78 -10.36
N ASN A 47 -0.97 7.91 -11.12
CA ASN A 47 -2.43 7.92 -11.28
C ASN A 47 -3.13 6.84 -10.45
N ALA A 48 -2.39 5.94 -9.80
CA ALA A 48 -2.97 4.90 -8.98
C ALA A 48 -3.54 5.45 -7.67
N ALA A 49 -4.70 4.96 -7.26
CA ALA A 49 -5.15 5.16 -5.89
C ALA A 49 -4.28 4.33 -4.95
N ILE A 50 -3.78 4.95 -3.88
CA ILE A 50 -2.90 4.28 -2.91
C ILE A 50 -3.71 3.92 -1.66
N HIS A 51 -3.71 2.63 -1.32
CA HIS A 51 -4.33 2.08 -0.13
C HIS A 51 -3.25 1.61 0.84
N VAL A 52 -3.19 2.19 2.03
CA VAL A 52 -2.17 1.86 3.04
C VAL A 52 -2.79 1.09 4.19
N GLU A 53 -2.23 -0.07 4.51
CA GLU A 53 -2.65 -0.88 5.65
C GLU A 53 -2.43 -0.12 6.96
N ARG A 54 -3.43 -0.13 7.85
CA ARG A 54 -3.27 0.42 9.19
C ARG A 54 -2.56 -0.60 10.07
N VAL A 55 -1.37 -0.28 10.56
CA VAL A 55 -0.61 -1.18 11.45
C VAL A 55 -0.95 -1.00 12.95
N ARG A 56 -1.79 -0.03 13.29
CA ARG A 56 -2.19 0.28 14.67
C ARG A 56 -3.71 0.44 14.80
N ASN A 57 -4.25 0.00 15.94
CA ASN A 57 -5.64 0.26 16.30
C ASN A 57 -5.77 1.72 16.72
N VAL A 58 -6.67 2.46 16.09
CA VAL A 58 -7.06 3.82 16.49
C VAL A 58 -8.57 3.88 16.66
N GLU A 59 -9.07 4.87 17.40
CA GLU A 59 -10.50 5.04 17.69
C GLU A 59 -11.34 5.10 16.39
N GLY A 60 -10.78 5.67 15.31
CA GLY A 60 -11.37 5.72 13.97
C GLY A 60 -11.17 4.47 13.09
N GLY A 61 -10.70 3.34 13.64
CA GLY A 61 -10.57 2.06 12.93
C GLY A 61 -9.33 1.23 13.27
N GLY A 62 -9.49 -0.09 13.23
CA GLY A 62 -8.46 -1.07 13.59
C GLY A 62 -7.45 -1.39 12.48
N ARG A 63 -6.60 -2.38 12.77
CA ARG A 63 -5.60 -2.93 11.84
C ARG A 63 -6.19 -3.54 10.56
N ASP A 64 -7.47 -3.90 10.59
CA ASP A 64 -8.25 -4.48 9.50
C ASP A 64 -8.72 -3.46 8.46
N LYS A 65 -8.43 -2.16 8.66
CA LYS A 65 -8.89 -1.09 7.77
C LYS A 65 -7.76 -0.46 6.98
N TRP A 66 -8.09 -0.01 5.77
CA TRP A 66 -7.19 0.67 4.87
C TRP A 66 -7.33 2.20 4.99
N ARG A 67 -6.21 2.91 4.84
CA ARG A 67 -6.16 4.36 4.65
C ARG A 67 -5.96 4.65 3.16
N ARG A 68 -6.92 5.32 2.54
CA ARG A 68 -6.74 5.89 1.20
C ARG A 68 -5.94 7.20 1.31
N ILE A 69 -4.93 7.36 0.46
CA ILE A 69 -4.08 8.55 0.37
C ILE A 69 -4.18 9.13 -1.04
#